data_AF-A0A939A588-F1
#
_entry.id   AF-A0A939A588-F1
#
_cell.length_a   1.000
_cell.length_b   1.000
_cell.length_c   1.000
_cell.angle_alpha   90.00
_cell.angle_beta   90.00
_cell.angle_gamma   90.00
#
_symmetry.space_group_name_H-M   'P 1'
#
loop_
_entity.id
_entity.type
_entity.pdbx_description
1 polymer ?
#
loop_
_entity_poly.entity_id
_entity_poly.type
_entity_poly.pdbx_seq_one_letter_code
_entity_poly.pdbx_strand_id
1 'polypeptide(L)'
;MRLCVTPVATTRGTRATHWLLCVRLCANESYQNAELELEALTGVKVGHSTLHRLVNRHDLPQPSALQAVSEVSLDGGKVRLRTAKGQECEWRDYKAVRLGGIYYGAFFHDRQSLLDWVNSQRLVTPLVCLGDGHDGVWKLFTEIGSSSTRLEILDWYQVL
;
A
#
# COMPACT_ATOMS: atom_id res chain seq x y z
N MET A 1 4.66 1.86 -9.29
CA MET A 1 4.75 0.63 -8.47
C MET A 1 3.69 0.76 -7.40
N ARG A 2 2.64 -0.08 -7.42
CA ARG A 2 1.52 0.00 -6.46
C ARG A 2 1.74 -1.14 -5.46
N LEU A 3 1.98 -0.80 -4.21
CA LEU A 3 2.12 -1.79 -3.13
C LEU A 3 0.82 -1.75 -2.33
N CYS A 4 -0.07 -2.71 -2.59
CA CYS A 4 -1.20 -2.97 -1.72
C CYS A 4 -0.90 -4.27 -0.96
N VAL A 5 -0.93 -4.18 0.36
CA VAL A 5 -0.78 -5.34 1.24
C VAL A 5 -2.03 -5.39 2.10
N THR A 6 -2.91 -6.34 1.81
CA THR A 6 -3.97 -6.75 2.75
C THR A 6 -3.86 -8.24 3.00
N PRO A 7 -4.15 -8.69 4.24
CA PRO A 7 -4.27 -10.10 4.51
C PRO A 7 -5.68 -10.58 4.15
N VAL A 8 -5.77 -11.90 3.95
CA VAL A 8 -6.99 -12.70 3.77
C VAL A 8 -7.45 -12.86 2.32
N ALA A 9 -6.73 -13.71 1.58
CA ALA A 9 -7.32 -14.49 0.51
C ALA A 9 -7.48 -15.94 0.98
N THR A 10 -8.70 -16.33 1.33
CA THR A 10 -9.09 -17.73 1.50
C THR A 10 -9.34 -18.31 0.10
N THR A 11 -8.34 -18.91 -0.54
CA THR A 11 -8.53 -19.61 -1.83
C THR A 11 -8.04 -21.05 -1.75
N ARG A 12 -8.99 -21.98 -1.86
CA ARG A 12 -8.78 -23.42 -1.98
C ARG A 12 -8.16 -23.72 -3.36
N GLY A 13 -6.87 -24.03 -3.40
CA GLY A 13 -6.18 -24.55 -4.59
C GLY A 13 -4.66 -24.40 -4.47
N THR A 14 -3.93 -25.53 -4.52
CA THR A 14 -2.48 -25.62 -4.27
C THR A 14 -1.59 -24.76 -5.20
N ARG A 15 -2.07 -24.40 -6.40
CA ARG A 15 -1.35 -23.47 -7.31
C ARG A 15 -1.62 -22.00 -7.00
N ALA A 16 -2.81 -21.67 -6.49
CA ALA A 16 -3.14 -20.29 -6.10
C ALA A 16 -2.39 -19.88 -4.83
N THR A 17 -2.16 -20.83 -3.92
CA THR A 17 -1.43 -20.59 -2.67
C THR A 17 0.06 -20.31 -2.88
N HIS A 18 0.70 -20.90 -3.89
CA HIS A 18 2.15 -20.78 -4.07
C HIS A 18 2.57 -19.38 -4.55
N TRP A 19 1.84 -18.76 -5.49
CA TRP A 19 2.19 -17.43 -5.96
C TRP A 19 1.90 -16.34 -4.90
N LEU A 20 0.80 -16.48 -4.16
CA LEU A 20 0.45 -15.57 -3.06
C LEU A 20 1.54 -15.56 -1.98
N LEU A 21 2.06 -16.74 -1.63
CA LEU A 21 3.19 -16.87 -0.72
C LEU A 21 4.42 -16.12 -1.25
N CYS A 22 4.81 -16.34 -2.50
CA CYS A 22 5.95 -15.65 -3.12
C CYS A 22 5.82 -14.12 -3.04
N VAL A 23 4.67 -13.56 -3.40
CA VAL A 23 4.43 -12.10 -3.35
C VAL A 23 4.49 -11.57 -1.92
N ARG A 24 3.93 -12.32 -0.95
CA ARG A 24 3.93 -11.95 0.47
C ARG A 24 5.36 -11.87 1.03
N LEU A 25 6.18 -12.89 0.76
CA LEU A 25 7.58 -12.93 1.23
C LEU A 25 8.39 -11.78 0.61
N CYS A 26 8.21 -11.52 -0.69
CA CYS A 26 8.88 -10.42 -1.38
C CYS A 26 8.52 -9.05 -0.81
N ALA A 27 7.27 -8.86 -0.37
CA ALA A 27 6.82 -7.61 0.24
C ALA A 27 7.44 -7.37 1.64
N ASN A 28 7.78 -8.44 2.37
CA ASN A 28 8.35 -8.34 3.71
C ASN A 28 9.88 -8.21 3.71
N GLU A 29 10.59 -9.00 2.91
CA GLU A 29 12.02 -9.25 3.17
C GLU A 29 12.97 -8.96 1.99
N SER A 30 12.48 -8.42 0.87
CA SER A 30 13.17 -8.29 -0.44
C SER A 30 13.24 -9.59 -1.25
N TYR A 31 13.53 -9.49 -2.56
CA TYR A 31 13.55 -10.65 -3.45
C TYR A 31 14.64 -11.67 -3.12
N GLN A 32 15.80 -11.23 -2.62
CA GLN A 32 16.93 -12.09 -2.28
C GLN A 32 16.65 -12.90 -1.00
N ASN A 33 16.08 -12.27 0.04
CA ASN A 33 15.72 -13.01 1.25
C ASN A 33 14.49 -13.88 1.02
N ALA A 34 13.52 -13.41 0.23
CA ALA A 34 12.35 -14.21 -0.14
C ALA A 34 12.73 -15.50 -0.88
N GLU A 35 13.82 -15.51 -1.66
CA GLU A 35 14.37 -16.74 -2.27
C GLU A 35 14.80 -17.76 -1.20
N LEU A 36 15.56 -17.31 -0.18
CA LEU A 36 16.02 -18.16 0.92
C LEU A 36 14.86 -18.65 1.80
N GLU A 37 13.93 -17.75 2.13
CA GLU A 37 12.80 -18.04 3.00
C GLU A 37 11.79 -18.98 2.33
N LEU A 38 11.57 -18.83 1.02
CA LEU A 38 10.69 -19.71 0.27
C LEU A 38 11.23 -21.15 0.22
N GLU A 39 12.54 -21.32 0.01
CA GLU A 39 13.18 -22.62 0.07
C GLU A 39 13.04 -23.24 1.47
N ALA A 40 13.29 -22.45 2.52
CA ALA A 40 13.18 -22.92 3.90
C ALA A 40 11.75 -23.36 4.27
N LEU A 41 10.72 -22.63 3.82
CA LEU A 41 9.32 -22.90 4.17
C LEU A 41 8.68 -24.01 3.32
N THR A 42 9.14 -24.20 2.08
CA THR A 42 8.44 -25.05 1.10
C THR A 42 9.31 -26.15 0.47
N GLY A 43 10.63 -26.08 0.61
CA GLY A 43 11.59 -26.93 -0.10
C GLY A 43 11.74 -26.60 -1.59
N VAL A 44 11.06 -25.56 -2.10
CA VAL A 44 11.07 -25.18 -3.51
C VAL A 44 12.03 -24.01 -3.74
N LYS A 45 12.93 -24.17 -4.72
CA LYS A 45 13.84 -23.11 -5.14
C LYS A 45 13.20 -22.21 -6.19
N VAL A 46 13.08 -20.92 -5.89
CA VAL A 46 12.66 -19.90 -6.86
C VAL A 46 13.61 -18.70 -6.77
N GLY A 47 14.40 -18.50 -7.83
CA GLY A 47 15.38 -17.40 -7.85
C GLY A 47 14.73 -16.01 -7.78
N HIS A 48 15.40 -15.04 -7.14
CA HIS A 48 14.95 -13.66 -6.96
C HIS A 48 14.51 -12.98 -8.27
N SER A 49 15.18 -13.25 -9.40
CA SER A 49 14.79 -12.72 -10.72
C SER A 49 13.45 -13.28 -11.20
N THR A 50 13.14 -14.54 -10.87
CA THR A 50 11.84 -15.15 -11.15
C THR A 50 10.76 -14.58 -10.23
N LEU A 51 11.07 -14.36 -8.95
CA LEU A 51 10.17 -13.68 -8.00
C LEU A 51 9.85 -12.26 -8.47
N HIS A 52 10.85 -11.48 -8.88
CA HIS A 52 10.66 -10.14 -9.44
C HIS A 52 9.75 -10.15 -10.67
N ARG A 53 9.97 -11.08 -11.61
CA ARG A 53 9.10 -11.24 -12.78
C ARG A 53 7.70 -11.74 -12.42
N LEU A 54 7.56 -12.54 -11.37
CA LEU A 54 6.27 -12.99 -10.87
C LEU A 54 5.47 -11.80 -10.32
N VAL A 55 6.07 -11.03 -9.41
CA VAL A 55 5.44 -9.82 -8.83
C VAL A 55 5.02 -8.85 -9.93
N ASN A 56 5.88 -8.55 -10.90
CA ASN A 56 5.56 -7.59 -11.97
C ASN A 56 4.53 -8.10 -12.99
N ARG A 57 4.25 -9.40 -13.06
CA ARG A 57 3.23 -9.97 -13.97
C ARG A 57 1.83 -9.94 -13.37
N HIS A 58 1.72 -9.84 -12.05
CA HIS A 58 0.44 -9.79 -11.38
C HIS A 58 0.06 -8.34 -11.12
N ASP A 59 -1.12 -7.96 -11.61
CA ASP A 59 -1.74 -6.73 -11.16
C ASP A 59 -2.36 -6.97 -9.78
N LEU A 60 -2.07 -6.08 -8.84
CA LEU A 60 -2.56 -6.14 -7.46
C LEU A 60 -3.54 -4.98 -7.28
N PRO A 61 -4.83 -5.17 -7.60
CA PRO A 61 -5.81 -4.10 -7.52
C PRO A 61 -6.01 -3.67 -6.07
N GLN A 62 -6.43 -2.43 -5.88
CA GLN A 62 -6.78 -1.96 -4.55
C GLN A 62 -8.02 -2.71 -4.03
N PRO A 63 -8.00 -3.17 -2.77
CA PRO A 63 -9.10 -3.91 -2.18
C PRO A 63 -10.29 -2.99 -1.93
N SER A 64 -11.49 -3.54 -2.06
CA SER A 64 -12.69 -2.93 -1.51
C SER A 64 -12.86 -3.36 -0.07
N ALA A 65 -13.08 -2.39 0.82
CA ALA A 65 -13.29 -2.65 2.23
C ALA A 65 -14.62 -3.38 2.44
N LEU A 66 -14.57 -4.54 3.09
CA LEU A 66 -15.77 -5.33 3.40
C LEU A 66 -16.64 -4.64 4.46
N GLN A 67 -15.99 -3.94 5.40
CA GLN A 67 -16.63 -3.14 6.44
C GLN A 67 -16.72 -1.67 6.06
N ALA A 68 -17.60 -0.94 6.73
CA ALA A 68 -17.61 0.51 6.62
C ALA A 68 -16.31 1.09 7.20
N VAL A 69 -15.75 2.10 6.54
CA VAL A 69 -14.49 2.74 6.92
C VAL A 69 -14.79 3.92 7.82
N SER A 70 -14.36 3.82 9.08
CA SER A 70 -14.51 4.88 10.08
C SER A 70 -13.31 5.80 10.20
N GLU A 71 -12.17 5.39 9.67
CA GLU A 71 -10.90 6.09 9.76
C GLU A 71 -10.13 5.99 8.45
N VAL A 72 -9.60 7.13 8.01
CA VAL A 72 -8.63 7.25 6.93
C VAL A 72 -7.40 7.95 7.49
N SER A 73 -6.25 7.28 7.41
CA SER A 73 -4.96 7.88 7.72
C SER A 73 -4.18 8.12 6.43
N LEU A 74 -3.60 9.31 6.30
CA LEU A 74 -2.78 9.73 5.17
C LEU A 74 -1.41 10.22 5.65
N ASP A 75 -0.36 9.72 5.01
CA ASP A 75 1.02 10.10 5.27
C ASP A 75 1.76 10.43 3.97
N GLY A 76 2.66 11.42 4.03
CA GLY A 76 3.50 11.86 2.95
C GLY A 76 4.96 11.53 3.19
N GLY A 77 5.60 10.89 2.22
CA GLY A 77 7.02 10.57 2.31
C GLY A 77 7.75 10.66 0.98
N LYS A 78 9.07 10.48 1.06
CA LYS A 78 9.95 10.35 -0.09
C LYS A 78 10.62 8.99 -0.08
N VAL A 79 10.68 8.36 -1.25
CA VAL A 79 11.45 7.13 -1.45
C VAL A 79 12.56 7.38 -2.46
N ARG A 80 13.72 6.79 -2.22
CA ARG A 80 14.84 6.80 -3.17
C ARG A 80 14.73 5.59 -4.09
N LEU A 81 14.47 5.82 -5.36
CA LEU A 81 14.42 4.80 -6.39
C LEU A 81 15.80 4.61 -7.02
N ARG A 82 16.18 3.34 -7.16
CA ARG A 82 17.38 2.95 -7.88
C ARG A 82 17.08 2.98 -9.38
N THR A 83 17.91 3.70 -10.11
CA THR A 83 17.91 3.77 -11.57
C THR A 83 18.89 2.74 -12.15
N ALA A 84 19.00 2.70 -13.48
CA ALA A 84 19.96 1.82 -14.15
C ALA A 84 21.39 2.07 -13.65
N LYS A 85 22.23 1.03 -13.68
CA LYS A 85 23.61 1.11 -13.19
C LYS A 85 24.37 2.24 -13.90
N GLY A 86 24.93 3.17 -13.12
CA GLY A 86 25.64 4.35 -13.64
C GLY A 86 24.80 5.62 -13.74
N GLN A 87 23.49 5.55 -13.49
CA GLN A 87 22.61 6.72 -13.36
C GLN A 87 22.43 7.08 -11.88
N GLU A 88 22.17 8.36 -11.60
CA GLU A 88 21.85 8.82 -10.26
C GLU A 88 20.50 8.29 -9.80
N CYS A 89 20.36 8.04 -8.49
CA CYS A 89 19.09 7.64 -7.92
C CYS A 89 18.11 8.81 -7.91
N GLU A 90 16.83 8.52 -8.11
CA GLU A 90 15.77 9.51 -8.07
C GLU A 90 15.03 9.48 -6.73
N TRP A 91 14.74 10.65 -6.17
CA TRP A 91 13.78 10.75 -5.08
C TRP A 91 12.38 10.95 -5.65
N ARG A 92 11.41 10.18 -5.18
CA ARG A 92 10.01 10.35 -5.56
C ARG A 92 9.13 10.50 -4.34
N ASP A 93 8.20 11.44 -4.42
CA ASP A 93 7.18 11.63 -3.40
C ASP A 93 6.13 10.52 -3.52
N TYR A 94 5.65 10.06 -2.37
CA TYR A 94 4.54 9.14 -2.28
C TYR A 94 3.53 9.61 -1.23
N LYS A 95 2.30 9.15 -1.40
CA LYS A 95 1.23 9.24 -0.40
C LYS A 95 0.82 7.84 0.01
N ALA A 96 0.94 7.54 1.29
CA ALA A 96 0.46 6.31 1.88
C ALA A 96 -0.92 6.56 2.50
N VAL A 97 -1.81 5.58 2.34
CA VAL A 97 -3.17 5.61 2.85
C VAL A 97 -3.45 4.34 3.62
N ARG A 98 -4.06 4.48 4.79
CA ARG A 98 -4.58 3.38 5.60
C ARG A 98 -6.08 3.57 5.82
N LEU A 99 -6.89 2.57 5.45
CA LEU A 99 -8.34 2.60 5.60
C LEU A 99 -8.78 1.58 6.66
N GLY A 100 -9.59 2.03 7.63
CA GLY A 100 -10.20 1.17 8.65
C GLY A 100 -9.18 0.35 9.44
N GLY A 101 -7.95 0.84 9.50
CA GLY A 101 -6.83 0.24 10.17
C GLY A 101 -6.18 -1.00 9.54
N ILE A 102 -6.71 -1.51 8.42
CA ILE A 102 -6.28 -2.81 7.87
C ILE A 102 -5.96 -2.82 6.37
N TYR A 103 -6.49 -1.84 5.61
CA TYR A 103 -6.23 -1.74 4.18
C TYR A 103 -5.15 -0.69 3.95
N TYR A 104 -4.10 -1.05 3.21
CA TYR A 104 -2.95 -0.18 2.95
C TYR A 104 -2.77 0.05 1.45
N GLY A 105 -2.51 1.28 1.06
CA GLY A 105 -2.15 1.64 -0.31
C GLY A 105 -1.11 2.74 -0.36
N ALA A 106 -0.19 2.67 -1.32
CA ALA A 106 0.79 3.72 -1.58
C ALA A 106 0.73 4.17 -3.04
N PHE A 107 0.73 5.49 -3.26
CA PHE A 107 0.54 6.12 -4.56
C PHE A 107 1.70 7.08 -4.86
N PHE A 108 2.30 6.93 -6.04
CA PHE A 108 3.41 7.76 -6.52
C PHE A 108 2.90 8.77 -7.53
N HIS A 109 2.82 10.06 -7.17
CA HIS A 109 2.29 11.13 -8.01
C HIS A 109 0.92 10.81 -8.67
N ASP A 110 0.12 9.94 -8.06
CA ASP A 110 -1.15 9.44 -8.61
C ASP A 110 -2.31 9.81 -7.67
N ARG A 111 -2.57 11.12 -7.59
CA ARG A 111 -3.60 11.70 -6.70
C ARG A 111 -5.00 11.20 -7.06
N GLN A 112 -5.33 11.10 -8.34
CA GLN A 112 -6.68 10.73 -8.76
C GLN A 112 -7.01 9.30 -8.36
N SER A 113 -6.12 8.34 -8.62
CA SER A 113 -6.36 6.94 -8.23
C SER A 113 -6.49 6.77 -6.71
N LEU A 114 -5.76 7.58 -5.93
CA LEU A 114 -5.90 7.61 -4.48
C LEU A 114 -7.30 8.06 -4.09
N LEU A 115 -7.75 9.21 -4.59
CA LEU A 115 -9.06 9.78 -4.26
C LEU A 115 -10.20 8.85 -4.72
N ASP A 116 -10.11 8.32 -5.94
CA ASP A 116 -11.10 7.39 -6.49
C ASP A 116 -11.21 6.14 -5.60
N TRP A 117 -10.07 5.58 -5.18
CA TRP A 117 -10.06 4.42 -4.33
C TRP A 117 -10.67 4.71 -2.96
N VAL A 118 -10.27 5.79 -2.28
CA VAL A 118 -10.78 6.12 -0.94
C VAL A 118 -12.27 6.43 -0.99
N ASN A 119 -12.72 7.25 -1.94
CA ASN A 119 -14.12 7.64 -2.06
C ASN A 119 -15.04 6.53 -2.60
N SER A 120 -14.48 5.50 -3.25
CA SER A 120 -15.25 4.31 -3.61
C SER A 120 -15.62 3.42 -2.42
N GLN A 121 -15.02 3.63 -1.24
CA GLN A 121 -15.33 2.87 -0.04
C GLN A 121 -16.62 3.34 0.64
N ARG A 122 -17.23 2.48 1.45
CA ARG A 122 -18.34 2.87 2.33
C ARG A 122 -17.80 3.65 3.54
N LEU A 123 -17.70 4.96 3.43
CA LEU A 123 -17.25 5.86 4.49
C LEU A 123 -18.37 6.12 5.52
N VAL A 124 -18.06 6.10 6.82
CA VAL A 124 -19.05 6.42 7.87
C VAL A 124 -19.12 7.92 8.16
N THR A 125 -20.07 8.33 9.00
CA THR A 125 -20.19 9.69 9.52
C THR A 125 -20.27 9.65 11.06
N PRO A 126 -19.39 10.36 11.80
CA PRO A 126 -18.25 11.13 11.28
C PRO A 126 -17.12 10.21 10.78
N LEU A 127 -16.40 10.65 9.75
CA LEU A 127 -15.19 10.02 9.24
C LEU A 127 -13.97 10.63 9.95
N VAL A 128 -13.18 9.79 10.63
CA VAL A 128 -11.91 10.23 11.22
C VAL A 128 -10.85 10.34 10.12
N CYS A 129 -10.23 11.52 10.01
CA CYS A 129 -9.20 11.83 9.04
C CYS A 129 -7.89 12.16 9.77
N LEU A 130 -6.98 11.19 9.83
CA LEU A 130 -5.67 11.34 10.49
C LEU A 130 -4.61 11.72 9.45
N GLY A 131 -4.02 12.90 9.57
CA GLY A 131 -3.03 13.41 8.62
C GLY A 131 -1.69 13.73 9.26
N ASP A 132 -0.62 13.63 8.47
CA ASP A 132 0.67 14.20 8.85
C ASP A 132 0.66 15.75 8.84
N GLY A 133 1.77 16.37 9.24
CA GLY A 133 1.90 17.82 9.23
C GLY A 133 2.07 18.46 7.84
N HIS A 134 2.08 17.70 6.75
CA HIS A 134 2.34 18.24 5.42
C HIS A 134 1.05 18.73 4.74
N ASP A 135 1.08 19.96 4.21
CA ASP A 135 -0.03 20.57 3.45
C ASP A 135 -0.60 19.67 2.35
N GLY A 136 0.26 18.87 1.71
CA GLY A 136 -0.14 17.96 0.64
C GLY A 136 -1.10 16.86 1.10
N VAL A 137 -1.11 16.49 2.38
CA VAL A 137 -2.08 15.53 2.95
C VAL A 137 -3.42 16.22 3.19
N TRP A 138 -3.43 17.40 3.79
CA TRP A 138 -4.65 18.15 4.06
C TRP A 138 -5.41 18.53 2.78
N LYS A 139 -4.68 18.83 1.70
CA LYS A 139 -5.27 19.03 0.36
C LYS A 139 -5.97 17.79 -0.21
N LEU A 140 -5.64 16.58 0.23
CA LEU A 140 -6.36 15.37 -0.17
C LEU A 140 -7.62 15.19 0.67
N PHE A 141 -7.56 15.50 1.98
CA PHE A 141 -8.73 15.39 2.85
C PHE A 141 -9.87 16.33 2.45
N THR A 142 -9.58 17.48 1.84
CA THR A 142 -10.64 18.36 1.30
C THR A 142 -11.53 17.66 0.26
N GLU A 143 -11.00 16.66 -0.44
CA GLU A 143 -11.67 15.88 -1.49
C GLU A 143 -12.15 14.49 -1.03
N ILE A 144 -11.92 14.12 0.24
CA ILE A 144 -12.35 12.83 0.80
C ILE A 144 -13.62 13.04 1.62
N GLY A 145 -14.69 12.32 1.29
CA GLY A 145 -15.99 12.48 1.97
C GLY A 145 -16.51 13.93 1.94
N SER A 146 -17.40 14.28 2.87
CA SER A 146 -17.93 15.64 3.01
C SER A 146 -17.27 16.39 4.18
N SER A 147 -17.01 17.69 4.01
CA SER A 147 -16.42 18.55 5.06
C SER A 147 -17.23 18.58 6.35
N SER A 148 -18.56 18.51 6.26
CA SER A 148 -19.44 18.47 7.44
C SER A 148 -19.41 17.14 8.20
N THR A 149 -18.80 16.11 7.60
CA THR A 149 -18.78 14.74 8.14
C THR A 149 -17.38 14.31 8.59
N ARG A 150 -16.34 15.12 8.37
CA ARG A 150 -14.97 14.78 8.75
C ARG A 150 -14.62 15.26 10.16
N LEU A 151 -13.87 14.43 10.87
CA LEU A 151 -13.12 14.80 12.06
C LEU A 151 -11.63 14.76 11.70
N GLU A 152 -11.05 15.93 11.47
CA GLU A 152 -9.65 16.09 11.05
C GLU A 152 -8.73 16.14 12.29
N ILE A 153 -7.77 15.22 12.37
CA ILE A 153 -6.83 15.05 13.48
C ILE A 153 -5.41 15.06 12.93
N LEU A 154 -4.58 15.97 13.44
CA LEU A 154 -3.15 16.00 13.14
C LEU A 154 -2.45 14.88 13.92
N ASP A 155 -1.65 14.06 13.24
CA ASP A 155 -0.77 13.09 13.88
C ASP A 155 0.44 13.80 14.49
N TRP A 156 0.46 13.89 15.82
CA TRP A 156 1.48 14.60 16.57
C TRP A 156 2.88 13.95 16.46
N TYR A 157 2.97 12.66 16.12
CA TYR A 157 4.27 11.98 15.98
C TYR A 157 5.11 12.52 14.82
N GLN A 158 4.50 13.16 13.82
CA GLN A 158 5.17 13.72 12.65
C GLN A 158 5.52 15.21 12.82
N VAL A 159 5.30 15.79 14.01
CA VAL A 159 5.49 17.22 14.29
C VAL A 159 6.58 17.49 15.35
N LEU A 160 7.16 16.45 15.94
CA LEU A 160 8.30 16.50 16.86
C LEU A 160 9.62 16.22 16.13
#